data_AF-A0A8S4QD44-F1
#
_entry.id   AF-A0A8S4QD44-F1
#
_cell.length_a   1.000
_cell.length_b   1.000
_cell.length_c   1.000
_cell.angle_alpha   90.00
_cell.angle_beta   90.00
_cell.angle_gamma   90.00
#
_symmetry.space_group_name_H-M   'P 1'
#
loop_
_entity.id
_entity.type
_entity.pdbx_description
1 polymer ?
#
loop_
_entity_poly.entity_id
_entity_poly.type
_entity_poly.pdbx_seq_one_letter_code
_entity_poly.pdbx_strand_id
1 'polypeptide(L)'
;WLKQVINKRKACEDLREGYQSERHFFVASTALSNLDFIIKSLLKEIDSHSIPEEICIILGASPFTCKEVYRLILPRACHKQQCHSSHIASDQKIQMNVFK
;
A
#
# COMPACT_ATOMS: atom_id res chain seq x y z
N TRP A 1 -0.74 6.62 -9.47
CA TRP A 1 -1.02 8.05 -9.61
C TRP A 1 -0.07 8.95 -8.81
N LEU A 2 -0.08 8.97 -7.47
CA LEU A 2 0.76 9.88 -6.65
C LEU A 2 2.27 9.85 -6.99
N LYS A 3 2.83 8.64 -7.14
CA LYS A 3 4.21 8.41 -7.58
C LYS A 3 4.51 9.03 -8.95
N GLN A 4 3.57 8.97 -9.90
CA GLN A 4 3.73 9.56 -11.23
C GLN A 4 3.72 11.09 -11.16
N VAL A 5 2.85 11.68 -10.34
CA VAL A 5 2.78 13.14 -10.16
C VAL A 5 4.09 13.68 -9.60
N ILE A 6 4.63 13.04 -8.55
CA ILE A 6 5.89 13.46 -7.92
C ILE A 6 7.07 13.27 -8.89
N ASN A 7 7.14 12.15 -9.60
CA ASN A 7 8.22 11.90 -10.55
C ASN A 7 8.21 12.87 -11.72
N LYS A 8 7.03 13.21 -12.26
CA LYS A 8 6.89 14.22 -13.32
C LYS A 8 7.40 15.58 -12.87
N ARG A 9 7.09 16.00 -11.63
CA ARG A 9 7.61 17.25 -11.09
C ARG A 9 9.12 17.22 -10.87
N LYS A 10 9.66 16.14 -10.32
CA LYS A 10 11.12 15.99 -10.13
C LYS A 10 11.91 16.03 -11.44
N ALA A 11 11.30 15.60 -12.54
CA ALA A 11 11.89 15.62 -13.88
C ALA A 11 11.72 16.97 -14.61
N CYS A 12 11.00 17.94 -14.01
CA CYS A 12 10.81 19.25 -14.59
C CYS A 12 11.97 20.17 -14.18
N GLU A 13 12.74 20.68 -15.16
CA GLU A 13 13.90 21.55 -14.92
C GLU A 13 13.51 23.01 -14.60
N ASP A 14 12.29 23.43 -14.98
CA ASP A 14 11.76 24.75 -14.65
C ASP A 14 11.26 24.82 -13.19
N LEU A 15 12.12 25.31 -12.30
CA LEU A 15 11.86 25.51 -10.88
C LEU A 15 11.17 26.86 -10.54
N ARG A 16 10.71 27.62 -11.54
CA ARG A 16 10.00 28.89 -11.33
C ARG A 16 8.55 28.64 -10.88
N GLU A 17 8.37 27.99 -9.74
CA GLU A 17 7.06 27.73 -9.18
C GLU A 17 6.84 28.57 -7.91
N GLY A 18 5.61 29.07 -7.72
CA GLY A 18 5.26 29.85 -6.53
C GLY A 18 5.26 28.99 -5.25
N TYR A 19 5.42 29.65 -4.10
CA TYR A 19 5.50 29.05 -2.76
C TYR A 19 4.41 28.00 -2.44
N GLN A 20 3.18 28.21 -2.92
CA GLN A 20 2.08 27.25 -2.72
C GLN A 20 2.33 25.93 -3.46
N SER A 21 2.88 25.98 -4.68
CA SER A 21 3.22 24.78 -5.44
C SER A 21 4.28 23.97 -4.71
N GLU A 22 5.35 24.61 -4.22
CA GLU A 22 6.39 23.95 -3.42
C GLU A 22 5.82 23.26 -2.18
N ARG A 23 4.97 23.96 -1.44
CA ARG A 23 4.31 23.38 -0.26
C ARG A 23 3.48 22.15 -0.61
N HIS A 24 2.68 22.21 -1.67
CA HIS A 24 1.85 21.07 -2.09
C HIS A 24 2.69 19.87 -2.50
N PHE A 25 3.81 20.08 -3.20
CA PHE A 25 4.71 18.98 -3.55
C PHE A 25 5.44 18.41 -2.36
N PHE A 26 5.89 19.24 -1.42
CA PHE A 26 6.51 18.73 -0.20
C PHE A 26 5.54 17.83 0.58
N VAL A 27 4.28 18.24 0.71
CA VAL A 27 3.23 17.43 1.36
C VAL A 27 3.00 16.14 0.59
N ALA A 28 2.83 16.20 -0.74
CA ALA A 28 2.62 15.02 -1.57
C ALA A 28 3.81 14.05 -1.51
N SER A 29 5.03 14.57 -1.59
CA SER A 29 6.27 13.79 -1.52
C SER A 29 6.42 13.11 -0.16
N THR A 30 6.13 13.83 0.93
CA THR A 30 6.15 13.27 2.28
C THR A 30 5.10 12.16 2.43
N ALA A 31 3.88 12.38 1.93
CA ALA A 31 2.84 11.35 1.94
C ALA A 31 3.25 10.09 1.16
N LEU A 32 3.91 10.24 0.00
CA LEU A 32 4.42 9.10 -0.77
C LEU A 32 5.50 8.34 0.01
N SER A 33 6.46 9.05 0.61
CA SER A 33 7.51 8.43 1.42
C SER A 33 6.94 7.67 2.63
N ASN A 34 5.95 8.25 3.30
CA ASN A 34 5.28 7.58 4.43
C ASN A 34 4.54 6.33 3.97
N LEU A 35 3.85 6.37 2.83
CA LEU A 35 3.17 5.20 2.28
C LEU A 35 4.16 4.10 1.89
N ASP A 36 5.28 4.45 1.27
CA ASP A 36 6.35 3.50 0.92
C ASP A 36 6.94 2.83 2.18
N PHE A 37 7.17 3.61 3.24
CA PHE A 37 7.63 3.09 4.54
C PHE A 37 6.62 2.12 5.16
N ILE A 38 5.32 2.46 5.15
CA ILE A 38 4.25 1.59 5.68
C ILE A 38 4.21 0.27 4.89
N ILE A 39 4.24 0.32 3.56
CA ILE A 39 4.19 -0.88 2.72
C ILE A 39 5.40 -1.79 2.99
N LYS A 40 6.60 -1.22 3.06
CA LYS A 40 7.83 -1.99 3.37
C LYS A 40 7.78 -2.61 4.76
N SER A 41 7.26 -1.87 5.74
CA SER A 41 7.09 -2.38 7.11
C SER A 41 6.10 -3.53 7.16
N LEU A 42 4.97 -3.43 6.44
CA LEU A 42 3.98 -4.50 6.34
C LEU A 42 4.55 -5.75 5.67
N LEU A 43 5.29 -5.62 4.57
CA LEU A 43 5.93 -6.76 3.91
C LEU A 43 6.89 -7.48 4.85
N LYS A 44 7.69 -6.73 5.60
CA LYS A 44 8.60 -7.29 6.60
C LYS A 44 7.85 -8.05 7.71
N GLU A 45 6.70 -7.54 8.16
CA GLU A 45 5.89 -8.18 9.20
C GLU A 45 5.23 -9.47 8.68
N ILE A 46 4.75 -9.47 7.44
CA ILE A 46 4.13 -10.64 6.81
C ILE A 46 5.16 -11.75 6.55
N ASP A 47 6.40 -11.39 6.21
CA ASP A 47 7.52 -12.34 6.03
C ASP A 47 8.08 -12.87 7.37
N SER A 48 7.52 -12.45 8.51
CA SER A 48 7.91 -12.93 9.84
C SER A 48 7.35 -14.33 10.16
N HIS A 49 7.78 -14.93 11.28
CA HIS A 49 7.33 -16.26 11.70
C HIS A 49 5.82 -16.34 12.02
N SER A 50 5.17 -15.20 12.30
CA SER A 50 3.76 -15.12 12.62
C SER A 50 3.03 -14.29 11.58
N ILE A 51 2.38 -14.97 10.63
CA ILE A 51 1.51 -14.29 9.66
C ILE A 51 0.32 -13.69 10.41
N PRO A 52 0.06 -12.37 10.29
CA PRO A 52 -1.08 -11.75 10.94
C PRO A 52 -2.41 -12.33 10.43
N GLU A 53 -3.40 -12.45 11.31
CA GLU A 53 -4.75 -12.92 10.94
C GLU A 53 -5.54 -11.87 10.15
N GLU A 54 -5.29 -10.59 10.42
CA GLU A 54 -5.95 -9.47 9.76
C GLU A 54 -5.06 -8.24 9.68
N ILE A 55 -5.34 -7.40 8.69
CA ILE A 55 -4.79 -6.05 8.54
C ILE A 55 -5.95 -5.05 8.63
N CYS A 56 -5.86 -4.13 9.59
CA CYS A 56 -6.83 -3.06 9.78
C CYS A 56 -6.28 -1.73 9.23
N ILE A 57 -6.97 -1.15 8.25
CA ILE A 57 -6.66 0.17 7.68
C ILE A 57 -7.71 1.14 8.22
N ILE A 58 -7.26 2.08 9.05
CA ILE A 58 -8.12 3.05 9.73
C ILE A 58 -7.92 4.42 9.07
N LEU A 59 -9.01 5.04 8.63
CA LEU A 59 -9.00 6.37 8.01
C LEU A 59 -9.82 7.37 8.84
N GLY A 60 -9.26 8.58 8.96
CA GLY A 60 -9.89 9.72 9.65
C GLY A 60 -9.69 9.71 11.16
N ALA A 61 -9.21 10.84 11.69
CA ALA A 61 -9.02 11.10 13.12
C ALA A 61 -8.08 10.10 13.83
N SER A 62 -8.54 9.47 14.92
CA SER A 62 -7.72 8.58 15.75
C SER A 62 -8.19 7.13 15.64
N PRO A 63 -7.36 6.14 16.04
CA PRO A 63 -7.77 4.74 16.05
C PRO A 63 -9.05 4.46 16.86
N PHE A 64 -9.34 5.28 17.88
CA PHE A 64 -10.51 5.13 18.75
C PHE A 64 -11.75 5.89 18.25
N THR A 65 -11.55 6.89 17.39
CA THR A 65 -12.61 7.77 16.88
C THR A 65 -12.56 7.83 15.36
N CYS A 66 -12.36 6.68 14.75
CA CYS A 66 -12.16 6.55 13.32
C CYS A 66 -13.41 6.87 12.53
N LYS A 67 -13.23 7.44 11.34
CA LYS A 67 -14.35 7.69 10.42
C LYS A 67 -14.66 6.45 9.58
N GLU A 68 -13.62 5.76 9.15
CA GLU A 68 -13.73 4.59 8.29
C GLU A 68 -12.71 3.53 8.71
N VAL A 69 -13.10 2.27 8.62
CA VAL A 69 -12.24 1.12 8.92
C VAL A 69 -12.42 0.09 7.82
N TYR A 70 -11.29 -0.30 7.21
CA TYR A 70 -11.23 -1.37 6.23
C TYR A 70 -10.43 -2.52 6.85
N ARG A 71 -10.96 -3.73 6.76
CA ARG A 71 -10.33 -4.93 7.31
C ARG A 71 -10.02 -5.90 6.18
N LEU A 72 -8.75 -6.27 6.05
CA LEU A 72 -8.31 -7.38 5.21
C LEU A 72 -8.08 -8.59 6.09
N ILE A 73 -8.91 -9.62 5.93
CA ILE A 73 -8.74 -10.90 6.61
C ILE A 73 -7.74 -11.72 5.81
N LEU A 74 -6.65 -12.14 6.46
CA LEU A 74 -5.61 -12.96 5.86
C LEU A 74 -5.84 -14.42 6.24
N PRO A 75 -6.38 -15.25 5.32
CA PRO A 75 -6.64 -16.65 5.63
C PRO A 75 -5.32 -17.38 5.91
N ARG A 76 -5.21 -17.97 7.11
CA ARG A 76 -4.07 -18.83 7.51
C ARG A 76 -3.88 -20.08 6.63
N ALA A 77 -4.89 -20.42 5.83
CA ALA A 77 -4.91 -21.63 5.01
C ALA A 77 -5.12 -21.27 3.54
N CYS A 78 -4.03 -21.10 2.78
CA CYS A 78 -4.13 -21.16 1.32
C CYS A 78 -3.06 -21.99 0.63
N HIS A 79 -2.04 -22.48 1.33
CA HIS A 79 -1.07 -23.42 0.75
C HIS A 79 -0.90 -24.63 1.67
N LYS A 80 -1.87 -25.56 1.66
CA LYS A 80 -1.50 -26.96 1.90
C LYS A 80 -0.41 -27.26 0.86
N GLN A 81 0.74 -27.79 1.30
CA GLN A 81 1.85 -28.26 0.44
C GLN A 81 1.47 -29.37 -0.55
N GLN A 82 0.18 -29.62 -0.77
CA GLN A 82 -0.34 -30.61 -1.68
C GLN A 82 -1.16 -29.92 -2.76
N CYS A 83 -0.50 -29.44 -3.80
CA CYS A 83 -1.09 -29.35 -5.12
C CYS A 83 0.06 -29.27 -6.12
N HIS A 84 0.53 -30.42 -6.61
CA HIS A 84 1.28 -30.50 -7.87
C HIS A 84 0.38 -30.17 -9.09
N SER A 85 -0.60 -29.29 -8.90
CA SER A 85 -1.60 -28.90 -9.87
C SER A 85 -1.06 -27.74 -10.69
N SER A 86 -1.11 -27.87 -12.02
CA SER A 86 -0.84 -26.78 -12.96
C SER A 86 -1.86 -25.63 -12.88
N HIS A 87 -2.88 -25.75 -12.03
CA HIS A 87 -3.95 -24.76 -11.83
C HIS A 87 -3.78 -23.87 -10.60
N ILE A 88 -2.61 -23.85 -9.95
CA ILE A 88 -2.32 -22.82 -8.94
C ILE A 88 -2.48 -21.45 -9.60
N ALA A 89 -3.43 -20.65 -9.09
CA ALA A 89 -3.63 -19.30 -9.58
C ALA A 89 -2.38 -18.48 -9.27
N SER A 90 -1.81 -17.84 -10.30
CA SER A 90 -0.70 -16.90 -10.09
C SER A 90 -1.15 -15.73 -9.21
N ASP A 91 -0.20 -15.12 -8.50
CA ASP A 91 -0.45 -13.93 -7.67
C ASP A 91 -1.21 -12.84 -8.45
N GLN A 92 -0.88 -12.66 -9.73
CA GLN A 92 -1.57 -11.74 -10.63
C GLN A 92 -3.06 -12.09 -10.80
N LYS A 93 -3.39 -13.38 -10.98
CA LYS A 93 -4.78 -13.85 -11.12
C LYS A 93 -5.56 -13.69 -9.82
N ILE A 94 -4.91 -13.95 -8.68
CA ILE A 94 -5.49 -13.73 -7.35
C ILE A 94 -5.79 -12.24 -7.15
N GLN A 95 -4.82 -11.37 -7.42
CA GLN A 95 -4.98 -9.91 -7.32
C GLN A 95 -6.14 -9.40 -8.19
N MET A 96 -6.23 -9.83 -9.46
CA MET A 96 -7.35 -9.42 -10.32
C MET A 96 -8.72 -9.85 -9.81
N ASN A 97 -8.82 -10.99 -9.13
CA ASN A 97 -10.08 -11.46 -8.57
C ASN A 97 -10.46 -10.74 -7.28
N VAL A 98 -9.48 -10.32 -6.47
CA VAL A 98 -9.74 -9.55 -5.23
C VAL A 98 -10.26 -8.15 -5.53
N PHE A 99 -9.79 -7.53 -6.62
CA PHE A 99 -10.15 -6.16 -7.01
C PHE A 99 -11.18 -6.08 -8.16
N LYS A 100 -11.91 -7.17 -8.41
CA LYS A 100 -13.00 -7.22 -9.39
C LYS A 100 -14.26 -6.53 -8.85
#